data_AF-A0A958NPE4-F1
#
_entry.id   AF-A0A958NPE4-F1
#
_cell.length_a   1.000
_cell.length_b   1.000
_cell.length_c   1.000
_cell.angle_alpha   90.00
_cell.angle_beta   90.00
_cell.angle_gamma   90.00
#
_symmetry.space_group_name_H-M   'P 1'
#
loop_
_entity.id
_entity.type
_entity.pdbx_description
1 polymer ?
#
loop_
_entity_poly.entity_id
_entity_poly.type
_entity_poly.pdbx_seq_one_letter_code
_entity_poly.pdbx_strand_id
1 'polypeptide(L)'
;MELTDKHISEITTLIRAKGVEMEELLYDLVDHVCCMVEEKMEQGENYSSALEESMNSFGNNGIRQIQVETTYLLTKNILAMKKTMHIIGIAATLMLLAGAILKIRHLPGALAIYVAGGFFMNFVFLPLLVTVKVKEKLGKLRTWTTILGIASAFVLINGIFFKIMYWPYANMFMNIGGAMLLFIYLPLAIYAAVKRKDIRSNTLLSIILSVAGFCMLFLLVKVHNSHTVDRAIDNMQYTISQDVKAARHVNDVIFSGIHDTLKTEALRSLDQQVGKIGALIDELNLVMAKSQHPELTDEQLRALINENQKAISDDLGPLSMLNEGEKIQRLMALVADYEKGYQELTATTNPISYNKDNMSYYQEHAAEKFPLGIIAQDLNLLNLQVQRTHTSLLQYFKGRVS
;
A
#
# COMPACT_ATOMS: atom_id res chain seq x y z
N MET A 1 21.95 -62.19 -3.36
CA MET A 1 20.96 -63.17 -3.90
C MET A 1 19.60 -62.48 -3.79
N GLU A 2 18.82 -62.29 -4.86
CA GLU A 2 17.61 -61.43 -4.80
C GLU A 2 16.35 -62.18 -4.31
N LEU A 3 15.56 -61.52 -3.47
CA LEU A 3 14.27 -62.04 -2.99
C LEU A 3 13.20 -62.08 -4.10
N THR A 4 12.31 -63.07 -4.06
CA THR A 4 11.16 -63.14 -4.99
C THR A 4 9.99 -62.29 -4.49
N ASP A 5 9.12 -61.84 -5.40
CA ASP A 5 7.89 -61.09 -5.06
C ASP A 5 7.03 -61.82 -4.02
N LYS A 6 7.04 -63.15 -4.04
CA LYS A 6 6.32 -63.98 -3.07
C LYS A 6 6.89 -63.82 -1.65
N HIS A 7 8.21 -63.77 -1.51
CA HIS A 7 8.90 -63.53 -0.23
C HIS A 7 8.61 -62.13 0.31
N ILE A 8 8.61 -61.11 -0.55
CA ILE A 8 8.28 -59.73 -0.15
C ILE A 8 6.84 -59.64 0.36
N SER A 9 5.89 -60.32 -0.28
CA SER A 9 4.49 -60.36 0.17
C SER A 9 4.33 -61.05 1.54
N GLU A 10 5.13 -62.10 1.79
CA GLU A 10 5.13 -62.84 3.04
C GLU A 10 5.68 -61.98 4.18
N ILE A 11 6.82 -61.33 3.97
CA ILE A 11 7.43 -60.38 4.92
C ILE A 11 6.45 -59.24 5.25
N THR A 12 5.81 -58.67 4.22
CA THR A 12 4.81 -57.61 4.39
C THR A 12 3.65 -58.06 5.27
N THR A 13 3.16 -59.28 5.07
CA THR A 13 2.06 -59.86 5.84
C THR A 13 2.46 -60.11 7.30
N LEU A 14 3.67 -60.62 7.53
CA LEU A 14 4.22 -60.88 8.86
C LEU A 14 4.42 -59.58 9.66
N ILE A 15 4.98 -58.54 9.05
CA ILE A 15 5.20 -57.24 9.71
C ILE A 15 3.86 -56.58 10.06
N ARG A 16 2.86 -56.65 9.16
CA ARG A 16 1.51 -56.17 9.45
C ARG A 16 0.85 -56.97 10.57
N ALA A 17 1.01 -58.30 10.60
CA ALA A 17 0.50 -59.16 11.67
C ALA A 17 1.14 -58.86 13.05
N LYS A 18 2.39 -58.39 13.07
CA LYS A 18 3.09 -57.92 14.27
C LYS A 18 2.65 -56.52 14.75
N GLY A 19 1.67 -55.90 14.09
CA GLY A 19 0.98 -54.71 14.58
C GLY A 19 1.47 -53.37 14.02
N VAL A 20 2.06 -53.35 12.81
CA VAL A 20 2.35 -52.11 12.08
C VAL A 20 1.09 -51.64 11.36
N GLU A 21 0.67 -50.41 11.65
CA GLU A 21 -0.55 -49.80 11.11
C GLU A 21 -0.22 -48.68 10.12
N MET A 22 0.90 -47.99 10.30
CA MET A 22 1.33 -46.90 9.40
C MET A 22 1.94 -47.46 8.12
N GLU A 23 1.42 -47.05 6.98
CA GLU A 23 1.85 -47.54 5.66
C GLU A 23 3.29 -47.14 5.33
N GLU A 24 3.68 -45.89 5.61
CA GLU A 24 5.06 -45.40 5.42
C GLU A 24 6.06 -46.24 6.25
N LEU A 25 5.75 -46.48 7.53
CA LEU A 25 6.59 -47.30 8.41
C LEU A 25 6.60 -48.78 7.98
N LEU A 26 5.49 -49.29 7.44
CA LEU A 26 5.42 -50.65 6.90
C LEU A 26 6.40 -50.82 5.74
N TYR A 27 6.44 -49.88 4.80
CA TYR A 27 7.40 -49.92 3.69
C TYR A 27 8.84 -49.87 4.18
N ASP A 28 9.16 -48.94 5.10
CA ASP A 28 10.51 -48.82 5.66
C ASP A 28 10.95 -50.11 6.38
N LEU A 29 10.05 -50.74 7.15
CA LEU A 29 10.34 -51.98 7.86
C LEU A 29 10.44 -53.18 6.91
N VAL A 30 9.60 -53.26 5.88
CA VAL A 30 9.68 -54.32 4.85
C VAL A 30 11.01 -54.22 4.11
N ASP A 31 11.41 -53.03 3.68
CA ASP A 31 12.68 -52.79 2.99
C ASP A 31 13.88 -53.19 3.86
N HIS A 32 13.86 -52.77 5.13
CA HIS A 32 14.91 -53.12 6.08
C HIS A 32 15.00 -54.62 6.33
N VAL A 33 13.86 -55.30 6.55
CA VAL A 33 13.84 -56.76 6.75
C VAL A 33 14.29 -57.51 5.48
N CYS A 34 13.91 -57.03 4.29
CA CYS A 34 14.38 -57.62 3.02
C CYS A 34 15.91 -57.56 2.92
N CYS A 35 16.52 -56.39 3.20
CA CYS A 35 17.98 -56.23 3.20
C CYS A 35 18.67 -57.21 4.17
N MET A 36 18.13 -57.36 5.39
CA MET A 36 18.69 -58.29 6.38
C MET A 36 18.63 -59.75 5.95
N VAL A 37 17.53 -60.15 5.31
CA VAL A 37 17.36 -61.53 4.81
C VAL A 37 18.30 -61.79 3.64
N GLU A 38 18.46 -60.83 2.72
CA GLU A 38 19.38 -60.96 1.59
C GLU A 38 20.84 -61.10 2.05
N GLU A 39 21.28 -60.32 3.03
CA GLU A 39 22.62 -60.40 3.59
C GLU A 39 22.92 -61.79 4.19
N LYS A 40 21.96 -62.38 4.91
CA LYS A 40 22.11 -63.73 5.50
C LYS A 40 22.06 -64.84 4.46
N MET A 41 21.24 -64.69 3.43
CA MET A 41 21.21 -65.62 2.31
C MET A 41 22.54 -65.61 1.53
N GLU A 42 23.22 -64.47 1.43
CA GLU A 42 24.56 -64.38 0.85
C GLU A 42 25.64 -65.09 1.68
N GLN A 43 25.44 -65.18 3.00
CA GLN A 43 26.29 -65.94 3.91
C GLN A 43 26.04 -67.46 3.88
N GLY A 44 25.07 -67.91 3.06
CA GLY A 44 24.78 -69.33 2.82
C GLY A 44 23.60 -69.89 3.62
N GLU A 45 22.81 -69.05 4.29
CA GLU A 45 21.61 -69.49 5.00
C GLU A 45 20.41 -69.72 4.06
N ASN A 46 19.53 -70.64 4.45
CA ASN A 46 18.25 -70.80 3.75
C ASN A 46 17.30 -69.64 4.12
N TYR A 47 16.38 -69.29 3.22
CA TYR A 47 15.44 -68.17 3.39
C TYR A 47 14.63 -68.25 4.70
N SER A 48 14.13 -69.43 5.09
CA SER A 48 13.33 -69.57 6.31
C SER A 48 14.13 -69.27 7.57
N SER A 49 15.37 -69.78 7.67
CA SER A 49 16.28 -69.51 8.78
C SER A 49 16.70 -68.03 8.80
N ALA A 50 17.05 -67.46 7.64
CA ALA A 50 17.41 -66.06 7.50
C ALA A 50 16.26 -65.12 7.91
N LEU A 51 15.02 -65.45 7.54
CA LEU A 51 13.82 -64.70 7.90
C LEU A 51 13.51 -64.79 9.40
N GLU A 52 13.53 -66.00 9.96
CA GLU A 52 13.27 -66.21 11.38
C GLU A 52 14.28 -65.45 12.24
N GLU A 53 15.57 -65.53 11.91
CA GLU A 53 16.60 -64.85 12.68
C GLU A 53 16.56 -63.32 12.47
N SER A 54 16.25 -62.85 11.25
CA SER A 54 16.05 -61.42 10.99
C SER A 54 14.85 -60.86 11.78
N MET A 55 13.74 -61.59 11.85
CA MET A 55 12.57 -61.20 12.63
C MET A 55 12.83 -61.29 14.14
N ASN A 56 13.61 -62.28 14.59
CA ASN A 56 14.00 -62.42 16.00
C ASN A 56 14.94 -61.30 16.46
N SER A 57 15.69 -60.67 15.56
CA SER A 57 16.56 -59.53 15.88
C SER A 57 15.78 -58.31 16.41
N PHE A 58 14.51 -58.13 15.98
CA PHE A 58 13.62 -57.10 16.50
C PHE A 58 13.04 -57.47 17.88
N GLY A 59 13.23 -58.71 18.34
CA GLY A 59 12.65 -59.22 19.57
C GLY A 59 11.12 -59.42 19.49
N ASN A 60 10.54 -59.95 20.56
CA ASN A 60 9.15 -60.44 20.53
C ASN A 60 8.10 -59.34 20.24
N ASN A 61 8.40 -58.10 20.62
CA ASN A 61 7.51 -56.93 20.49
C ASN A 61 8.15 -55.70 19.81
N GLY A 62 9.40 -55.78 19.32
CA GLY A 62 10.11 -54.56 18.87
C GLY A 62 9.44 -53.87 17.69
N ILE A 63 8.88 -54.62 16.73
CA ILE A 63 8.14 -54.05 15.60
C ILE A 63 6.94 -53.20 16.07
N ARG A 64 6.15 -53.71 17.03
CA ARG A 64 5.03 -52.94 17.62
C ARG A 64 5.53 -51.75 18.42
N GLN A 65 6.65 -51.89 19.12
CA GLN A 65 7.26 -50.80 19.88
C GLN A 65 7.72 -49.67 18.96
N ILE A 66 8.34 -49.98 17.82
CA ILE A 66 8.73 -49.00 16.80
C ILE A 66 7.50 -48.23 16.29
N GLN A 67 6.38 -48.90 16.02
CA GLN A 67 5.12 -48.23 15.65
C GLN A 67 4.62 -47.28 16.74
N VAL A 68 4.64 -47.71 18.01
CA VAL A 68 4.19 -46.90 19.15
C VAL A 68 5.09 -45.69 19.34
N GLU A 69 6.41 -45.88 19.34
CA GLU A 69 7.40 -44.81 19.49
C GLU A 69 7.32 -43.81 18.33
N THR A 70 7.20 -44.29 17.09
CA THR A 70 7.05 -43.43 15.90
C THR A 70 5.78 -42.61 15.99
N THR A 71 4.65 -43.22 16.35
CA THR A 71 3.36 -42.52 16.52
C THR A 71 3.43 -41.49 17.64
N TYR A 72 4.07 -41.84 18.75
CA TYR A 72 4.28 -40.95 19.89
C TYR A 72 5.14 -39.74 19.50
N LEU A 73 6.27 -39.96 18.82
CA LEU A 73 7.16 -38.90 18.36
C LEU A 73 6.49 -37.97 17.35
N LEU A 74 5.77 -38.52 16.36
CA LEU A 74 5.04 -37.72 15.37
C LEU A 74 4.00 -36.83 16.04
N THR A 75 3.22 -37.39 16.96
CA THR A 75 2.19 -36.67 17.71
C THR A 75 2.79 -35.60 18.62
N LYS A 76 3.87 -35.93 19.35
CA LYS A 76 4.60 -35.01 20.21
C LYS A 76 5.16 -33.82 19.42
N ASN A 77 5.75 -34.07 18.25
CA ASN A 77 6.29 -33.04 17.37
C ASN A 77 5.20 -32.11 16.84
N ILE A 78 4.06 -32.65 16.38
CA ILE A 78 2.91 -31.85 15.93
C ILE A 78 2.36 -31.00 17.09
N LEU A 79 2.26 -31.56 18.29
CA LEU A 79 1.76 -30.83 19.46
C LEU A 79 2.73 -29.72 19.89
N ALA A 80 4.04 -29.97 19.84
CA ALA A 80 5.07 -28.96 20.12
C ALA A 80 5.00 -27.81 19.10
N MET A 81 4.90 -28.12 17.79
CA MET A 81 4.72 -27.11 16.75
C MET A 81 3.47 -26.25 17.00
N LYS A 82 2.34 -26.86 17.42
CA LYS A 82 1.12 -26.12 17.76
C LYS A 82 1.33 -25.16 18.92
N LYS A 83 2.01 -25.57 19.99
CA LYS A 83 2.30 -24.70 21.14
C LYS A 83 3.13 -23.50 20.69
N THR A 84 4.21 -23.75 19.96
CA THR A 84 5.08 -22.70 19.42
C THR A 84 4.31 -21.76 18.49
N MET A 85 3.44 -22.28 17.62
CA MET A 85 2.57 -21.51 16.74
C MET A 85 1.70 -20.51 17.51
N HIS A 86 1.02 -20.97 18.58
CA HIS A 86 0.15 -20.11 19.36
C HIS A 86 0.93 -19.03 20.12
N ILE A 87 2.09 -19.37 20.69
CA ILE A 87 2.95 -18.41 21.39
C ILE A 87 3.41 -17.31 20.43
N ILE A 88 3.92 -17.67 19.25
CA ILE A 88 4.38 -16.72 18.24
C ILE A 88 3.22 -15.86 17.74
N GLY A 89 2.05 -16.47 17.48
CA GLY A 89 0.87 -15.75 17.03
C GLY A 89 0.36 -14.72 18.04
N ILE A 90 0.30 -15.09 19.32
CA ILE A 90 -0.10 -14.18 20.41
C ILE A 90 0.94 -13.05 20.55
N ALA A 91 2.23 -13.39 20.58
CA ALA A 91 3.29 -12.40 20.68
C ALA A 91 3.28 -11.41 19.52
N ALA A 92 3.17 -11.89 18.27
CA ALA A 92 3.11 -11.05 17.08
C ALA A 92 1.88 -10.13 17.09
N THR A 93 0.72 -10.64 17.52
CA THR A 93 -0.51 -9.85 17.62
C THR A 93 -0.38 -8.75 18.67
N LEU A 94 0.22 -9.05 19.83
CA LEU A 94 0.49 -8.05 20.87
C LEU A 94 1.49 -7.00 20.41
N MET A 95 2.54 -7.40 19.68
CA MET A 95 3.50 -6.46 19.09
C MET A 95 2.84 -5.55 18.05
N LEU A 96 1.99 -6.08 17.18
CA LEU A 96 1.23 -5.29 16.21
C LEU A 96 0.29 -4.29 16.89
N LEU A 97 -0.43 -4.73 17.93
CA LEU A 97 -1.31 -3.87 18.71
C LEU A 97 -0.54 -2.76 19.42
N ALA A 98 0.55 -3.11 20.11
CA ALA A 98 1.42 -2.14 20.78
C ALA A 98 2.02 -1.14 19.79
N GLY A 99 2.55 -1.63 18.66
CA GLY A 99 3.10 -0.79 17.59
C GLY A 99 2.05 0.17 17.01
N ALA A 100 0.81 -0.29 16.83
CA ALA A 100 -0.29 0.55 16.36
C ALA A 100 -0.63 1.67 17.35
N ILE A 101 -0.73 1.35 18.65
CA ILE A 101 -1.00 2.35 19.70
C ILE A 101 0.13 3.38 19.77
N LEU A 102 1.39 2.93 19.76
CA LEU A 102 2.55 3.83 19.77
C LEU A 102 2.56 4.76 18.55
N LYS A 103 2.14 4.24 17.39
CA LYS A 103 2.04 5.03 16.15
C LYS A 103 0.95 6.10 16.25
N ILE A 104 -0.21 5.77 16.82
CA ILE A 104 -1.30 6.73 17.08
C ILE A 104 -0.86 7.81 18.08
N ARG A 105 -0.05 7.44 19.08
CA ARG A 105 0.46 8.35 20.10
C ARG A 105 1.73 9.10 19.71
N HIS A 106 2.24 8.91 18.48
CA HIS A 106 3.49 9.50 17.99
C HIS A 106 4.72 9.22 18.89
N LEU A 107 4.74 8.08 19.57
CA LEU A 107 5.82 7.69 20.47
C LEU A 107 7.02 7.12 19.71
N PRO A 108 8.27 7.37 20.19
CA PRO A 108 9.47 6.81 19.55
C PRO A 108 9.47 5.27 19.62
N GLY A 109 9.98 4.62 18.58
CA GLY A 109 10.03 3.15 18.48
C GLY A 109 8.76 2.48 17.93
N ALA A 110 7.70 3.23 17.65
CA ALA A 110 6.46 2.71 17.06
C ALA A 110 6.70 1.92 15.76
N LEU A 111 7.58 2.45 14.90
CA LEU A 111 7.92 1.83 13.62
C LEU A 111 8.56 0.45 13.83
N ALA A 112 9.58 0.36 14.69
CA ALA A 112 10.35 -0.86 14.90
C ALA A 112 9.49 -2.01 15.43
N ILE A 113 8.67 -1.74 16.46
CA ILE A 113 7.79 -2.74 17.08
C ILE A 113 6.72 -3.21 16.08
N TYR A 114 6.15 -2.28 15.31
CA TYR A 114 5.13 -2.62 14.31
C TYR A 114 5.69 -3.44 13.15
N VAL A 115 6.88 -3.07 12.62
CA VAL A 115 7.58 -3.83 11.58
C VAL A 115 7.93 -5.24 12.07
N ALA A 116 8.47 -5.35 13.29
CA ALA A 116 8.81 -6.63 13.88
C ALA A 116 7.56 -7.52 14.04
N GLY A 117 6.46 -6.97 14.57
CA GLY A 117 5.18 -7.70 14.70
C GLY A 117 4.64 -8.17 13.35
N GLY A 118 4.67 -7.31 12.33
CA GLY A 118 4.26 -7.66 10.97
C GLY A 118 5.12 -8.75 10.33
N PHE A 119 6.43 -8.72 10.59
CA PHE A 119 7.38 -9.73 10.12
C PHE A 119 7.11 -11.09 10.77
N PHE A 120 7.01 -11.16 12.10
CA PHE A 120 6.70 -12.40 12.80
C PHE A 120 5.35 -12.99 12.39
N MET A 121 4.35 -12.13 12.16
CA MET A 121 3.04 -12.58 11.71
C MET A 121 3.10 -13.21 10.29
N ASN A 122 3.77 -12.54 9.34
CA ASN A 122 3.77 -12.98 7.94
C ASN A 122 4.75 -14.12 7.64
N PHE A 123 5.97 -14.04 8.17
CA PHE A 123 7.07 -14.93 7.78
C PHE A 123 7.33 -16.06 8.78
N VAL A 124 6.77 -16.00 9.98
CA VAL A 124 6.95 -17.04 11.00
C VAL A 124 5.63 -17.73 11.33
N PHE A 125 4.61 -16.98 11.75
CA PHE A 125 3.33 -17.56 12.17
C PHE A 125 2.57 -18.21 11.01
N LEU A 126 2.35 -17.50 9.89
CA LEU A 126 1.56 -18.04 8.77
C LEU A 126 2.19 -19.30 8.13
N PRO A 127 3.50 -19.36 7.82
CA PRO A 127 4.12 -20.58 7.30
C PRO A 127 4.05 -21.75 8.27
N LEU A 128 4.20 -21.48 9.57
CA LEU A 128 4.10 -22.50 10.61
C LEU A 128 2.65 -23.01 10.75
N LEU A 129 1.66 -22.14 10.55
CA LEU A 129 0.25 -22.52 10.49
C LEU A 129 -0.06 -23.43 9.29
N VAL A 130 0.51 -23.13 8.10
CA VAL A 130 0.38 -24.01 6.92
C VAL A 130 0.98 -25.39 7.21
N THR A 131 2.21 -25.44 7.71
CA THR A 131 2.90 -26.72 7.95
C THR A 131 2.18 -27.58 8.99
N VAL A 132 1.69 -27.00 10.08
CA VAL A 132 0.85 -27.72 11.05
C VAL A 132 -0.42 -28.26 10.39
N LYS A 133 -1.12 -27.44 9.59
CA LYS A 133 -2.38 -27.84 8.95
C LYS A 133 -2.21 -28.92 7.89
N VAL A 134 -1.10 -28.91 7.15
CA VAL A 134 -0.76 -29.97 6.18
C VAL A 134 -0.44 -31.28 6.90
N LYS A 135 0.34 -31.24 8.00
CA LYS A 135 0.69 -32.43 8.79
C LYS A 135 -0.51 -33.11 9.47
N GLU A 136 -1.61 -32.38 9.70
CA GLU A 136 -2.84 -32.93 10.28
C GLU A 136 -3.65 -33.84 9.31
N LYS A 137 -3.22 -34.02 8.05
CA LYS A 137 -3.85 -34.89 7.03
C LYS A 137 -5.39 -34.75 6.95
N LEU A 138 -5.91 -33.51 7.02
CA LEU A 138 -7.35 -33.19 7.16
C LEU A 138 -8.25 -33.48 5.92
N GLY A 139 -7.77 -34.28 4.97
CA GLY A 139 -8.35 -34.52 3.65
C GLY A 139 -7.93 -33.47 2.61
N LYS A 140 -7.81 -33.88 1.34
CA LYS A 140 -7.29 -33.05 0.24
C LYS A 140 -8.02 -31.71 0.11
N LEU A 141 -9.35 -31.73 0.03
CA LEU A 141 -10.17 -30.52 -0.13
C LEU A 141 -9.98 -29.53 1.03
N ARG A 142 -9.91 -30.01 2.28
CA ARG A 142 -9.74 -29.14 3.46
C ARG A 142 -8.36 -28.51 3.48
N THR A 143 -7.34 -29.30 3.17
CA THR A 143 -5.95 -28.82 3.12
C THR A 143 -5.83 -27.69 2.10
N TRP A 144 -6.39 -27.86 0.90
CA TRP A 144 -6.43 -26.81 -0.12
C TRP A 144 -7.24 -25.59 0.30
N THR A 145 -8.42 -25.76 0.91
CA THR A 145 -9.21 -24.62 1.44
C THR A 145 -8.45 -23.80 2.48
N THR A 146 -7.69 -24.49 3.35
CA THR A 146 -6.91 -23.83 4.39
C THR A 146 -5.70 -23.11 3.79
N ILE A 147 -4.98 -23.72 2.84
CA ILE A 147 -3.84 -23.09 2.16
C ILE A 147 -4.29 -21.81 1.43
N LEU A 148 -5.38 -21.88 0.66
CA LEU A 148 -5.89 -20.72 -0.08
C LEU A 148 -6.39 -19.60 0.84
N GLY A 149 -7.03 -19.95 1.96
CA GLY A 149 -7.41 -18.98 2.98
C GLY A 149 -6.20 -18.29 3.62
N ILE A 150 -5.16 -19.04 3.94
CA ILE A 150 -3.91 -18.50 4.49
C ILE A 150 -3.22 -17.60 3.47
N ALA A 151 -3.20 -17.99 2.19
CA ALA A 151 -2.66 -17.16 1.12
C ALA A 151 -3.42 -15.83 0.98
N SER A 152 -4.76 -15.85 1.02
CA SER A 152 -5.54 -14.60 1.02
C SER A 152 -5.26 -13.73 2.25
N ALA A 153 -5.11 -14.34 3.43
CA ALA A 153 -4.79 -13.62 4.66
C ALA A 153 -3.39 -13.00 4.60
N PHE A 154 -2.39 -13.71 4.05
CA PHE A 154 -1.05 -13.20 3.84
C PHE A 154 -1.06 -11.93 2.98
N VAL A 155 -1.75 -11.96 1.83
CA VAL A 155 -1.84 -10.81 0.94
C VAL A 155 -2.56 -9.63 1.62
N LEU A 156 -3.65 -9.90 2.35
CA LEU A 156 -4.39 -8.87 3.09
C LEU A 156 -3.56 -8.21 4.20
N ILE A 157 -2.89 -9.02 5.03
CA ILE A 157 -2.07 -8.51 6.13
C ILE A 157 -0.93 -7.65 5.58
N ASN A 158 -0.28 -8.06 4.50
CA ASN A 158 0.72 -7.23 3.82
C ASN A 158 0.11 -5.94 3.26
N GLY A 159 -1.09 -5.98 2.67
CA GLY A 159 -1.78 -4.78 2.22
C GLY A 159 -2.03 -3.76 3.35
N ILE A 160 -2.51 -4.23 4.50
CA ILE A 160 -2.72 -3.38 5.70
C ILE A 160 -1.38 -2.83 6.22
N PHE A 161 -0.36 -3.68 6.26
CA PHE A 161 0.98 -3.30 6.68
C PHE A 161 1.55 -2.16 5.80
N PHE A 162 1.45 -2.31 4.49
CA PHE A 162 1.89 -1.30 3.52
C PHE A 162 1.06 -0.02 3.63
N LYS A 163 -0.25 -0.14 3.89
CA LYS A 163 -1.15 1.00 4.08
C LYS A 163 -0.72 1.85 5.27
N ILE A 164 -0.42 1.20 6.39
CA ILE A 164 0.03 1.87 7.61
C ILE A 164 1.43 2.46 7.41
N MET A 165 2.30 1.82 6.64
CA MET A 165 3.64 2.34 6.31
C MET A 165 3.67 3.41 5.23
N TYR A 166 2.51 3.76 4.64
CA TYR A 166 2.44 4.68 3.49
C TYR A 166 3.27 4.20 2.29
N TRP A 167 3.47 2.88 2.18
CA TRP A 167 4.21 2.29 1.08
C TRP A 167 3.32 2.14 -0.17
N PRO A 168 3.92 2.22 -1.38
CA PRO A 168 3.18 2.05 -2.62
C PRO A 168 2.53 0.66 -2.70
N TYR A 169 1.52 0.48 -3.54
CA TYR A 169 0.80 -0.79 -3.74
C TYR A 169 -0.07 -1.30 -2.58
N ALA A 170 -0.17 -0.57 -1.46
CA ALA A 170 -1.02 -0.96 -0.33
C ALA A 170 -2.48 -1.29 -0.74
N ASN A 171 -3.11 -0.40 -1.51
CA ASN A 171 -4.48 -0.60 -1.99
C ASN A 171 -4.59 -1.80 -2.94
N MET A 172 -3.58 -2.02 -3.78
CA MET A 172 -3.54 -3.15 -4.72
C MET A 172 -3.52 -4.47 -3.95
N PHE A 173 -2.65 -4.62 -2.95
CA PHE A 173 -2.63 -5.82 -2.10
C PHE A 173 -3.93 -6.01 -1.31
N MET A 174 -4.51 -4.95 -0.76
CA MET A 174 -5.80 -5.05 -0.05
C MET A 174 -6.93 -5.52 -0.98
N ASN A 175 -6.99 -5.01 -2.22
CA ASN A 175 -7.99 -5.40 -3.20
C ASN A 175 -7.79 -6.85 -3.68
N ILE A 176 -6.55 -7.23 -4.01
CA ILE A 176 -6.23 -8.60 -4.44
C ILE A 176 -6.52 -9.60 -3.31
N GLY A 177 -6.04 -9.32 -2.10
CA GLY A 177 -6.27 -10.18 -0.94
C GLY A 177 -7.77 -10.30 -0.61
N GLY A 178 -8.50 -9.20 -0.74
CA GLY A 178 -9.95 -9.17 -0.57
C GLY A 178 -10.70 -9.99 -1.61
N ALA A 179 -10.32 -9.84 -2.88
CA ALA A 179 -10.88 -10.62 -3.98
C ALA A 179 -10.59 -12.13 -3.78
N MET A 180 -9.37 -12.50 -3.38
CA MET A 180 -9.05 -13.90 -3.04
C MET A 180 -9.90 -14.41 -1.88
N LEU A 181 -10.13 -13.60 -0.84
CA LEU A 181 -10.95 -13.99 0.30
C LEU A 181 -12.42 -14.22 -0.11
N LEU A 182 -12.99 -13.31 -0.89
CA LEU A 182 -14.40 -13.33 -1.30
C LEU A 182 -14.71 -14.34 -2.41
N PHE A 183 -13.87 -14.42 -3.44
CA PHE A 183 -14.15 -15.23 -4.62
C PHE A 183 -13.49 -16.62 -4.59
N ILE A 184 -12.46 -16.83 -3.76
CA ILE A 184 -11.75 -18.11 -3.70
C ILE A 184 -12.00 -18.79 -2.35
N TYR A 185 -11.60 -18.17 -1.24
CA TYR A 185 -11.68 -18.81 0.07
C TYR A 185 -13.12 -19.07 0.51
N LEU A 186 -13.99 -18.05 0.43
CA LEU A 186 -15.35 -18.13 0.95
C LEU A 186 -16.21 -19.19 0.23
N PRO A 187 -16.28 -19.25 -1.12
CA PRO A 187 -17.06 -20.27 -1.81
C PRO A 187 -16.54 -21.68 -1.53
N LEU A 188 -15.22 -21.84 -1.47
CA LEU A 188 -14.58 -23.13 -1.22
C LEU A 188 -14.80 -23.59 0.24
N ALA A 189 -14.76 -22.67 1.20
CA ALA A 189 -15.05 -22.93 2.61
C ALA A 189 -16.51 -23.34 2.82
N ILE A 190 -17.46 -22.66 2.17
CA ILE A 190 -18.89 -23.02 2.20
C ILE A 190 -19.11 -24.39 1.56
N TYR A 191 -18.55 -24.64 0.37
CA TYR A 191 -18.65 -25.94 -0.30
C TYR A 191 -18.10 -27.07 0.58
N ALA A 192 -16.92 -26.85 1.17
CA ALA A 192 -16.30 -27.82 2.06
C ALA A 192 -17.07 -28.00 3.37
N ALA A 193 -17.82 -27.00 3.84
CA ALA A 193 -18.70 -27.13 5.01
C ALA A 193 -19.96 -27.94 4.68
N VAL A 194 -20.64 -27.61 3.57
CA VAL A 194 -21.88 -28.27 3.14
C VAL A 194 -21.66 -29.76 2.85
N LYS A 195 -20.57 -30.12 2.15
CA LYS A 195 -20.25 -31.52 1.82
C LYS A 195 -20.15 -32.44 3.03
N ARG A 196 -19.86 -31.89 4.22
CA ARG A 196 -19.67 -32.67 5.44
C ARG A 196 -20.97 -32.92 6.22
N LYS A 197 -22.10 -32.32 5.81
CA LYS A 197 -23.39 -32.33 6.55
C LYS A 197 -23.28 -31.90 8.03
N ASP A 198 -22.15 -31.32 8.42
CA ASP A 198 -21.82 -30.92 9.78
C ASP A 198 -21.47 -29.43 9.71
N ILE A 199 -22.50 -28.59 9.58
CA ILE A 199 -22.38 -27.13 9.73
C ILE A 199 -22.16 -26.88 11.22
N ARG A 200 -20.97 -27.22 11.72
CA ARG A 200 -20.58 -26.85 13.08
C ARG A 200 -20.61 -25.35 13.18
N SER A 201 -21.26 -24.84 14.23
CA SER A 201 -21.34 -23.41 14.58
C SER A 201 -19.99 -22.70 14.44
N ASN A 202 -18.89 -23.35 14.82
CA ASN A 202 -17.54 -22.81 14.74
C ASN A 202 -17.07 -22.46 13.31
N THR A 203 -17.48 -23.21 12.30
CA THR A 203 -17.09 -22.94 10.89
C THR A 203 -17.86 -21.75 10.35
N LEU A 204 -19.16 -21.69 10.63
CA LEU A 204 -20.02 -20.58 10.24
C LEU A 204 -19.58 -19.27 10.91
N LEU A 205 -19.29 -19.32 12.21
CA LEU A 205 -18.76 -18.19 12.98
C LEU A 205 -17.46 -17.64 12.37
N SER A 206 -16.54 -18.52 11.97
CA SER A 206 -15.26 -18.13 11.36
C SER A 206 -15.45 -17.44 10.00
N ILE A 207 -16.40 -17.92 9.19
CA ILE A 207 -16.74 -17.29 7.89
C ILE A 207 -17.35 -15.90 8.14
N ILE A 208 -18.32 -15.79 9.05
CA ILE A 208 -18.97 -14.52 9.39
C ILE A 208 -17.94 -13.49 9.89
N LEU A 209 -17.06 -13.88 10.82
CA LEU A 209 -16.00 -13.00 11.33
C LEU A 209 -15.03 -12.56 10.24
N SER A 210 -14.66 -13.46 9.31
CA SER A 210 -13.76 -13.13 8.21
C SER A 210 -14.38 -12.11 7.25
N VAL A 211 -15.67 -12.27 6.92
CA VAL A 211 -16.41 -11.34 6.06
C VAL A 211 -16.58 -10.00 6.77
N ALA A 212 -17.02 -10.00 8.02
CA ALA A 212 -17.20 -8.77 8.80
C ALA A 212 -15.89 -7.98 8.94
N GLY A 213 -14.79 -8.67 9.27
CA GLY A 213 -13.46 -8.07 9.34
C GLY A 213 -13.00 -7.49 8.01
N PHE A 214 -13.20 -8.23 6.90
CA PHE A 214 -12.87 -7.72 5.57
C PHE A 214 -13.71 -6.49 5.20
N CYS A 215 -15.02 -6.49 5.45
CA CYS A 215 -15.88 -5.33 5.17
C CYS A 215 -15.43 -4.08 5.94
N MET A 216 -15.10 -4.22 7.24
CA MET A 216 -14.59 -3.10 8.03
C MET A 216 -13.25 -2.57 7.49
N LEU A 217 -12.36 -3.47 7.06
CA LEU A 217 -11.07 -3.08 6.48
C LEU A 217 -11.21 -2.46 5.09
N PHE A 218 -12.16 -2.94 4.28
CA PHE A 218 -12.41 -2.42 2.95
C PHE A 218 -12.95 -0.99 2.98
N LEU A 219 -13.76 -0.64 3.99
CA LEU A 219 -14.21 0.74 4.23
C LEU A 219 -13.04 1.72 4.45
N LEU A 220 -11.88 1.26 4.89
CA LEU A 220 -10.67 2.08 5.10
C LEU A 220 -9.82 2.22 3.82
N VAL A 221 -10.11 1.46 2.75
CA VAL A 221 -9.43 1.59 1.46
C VAL A 221 -9.95 2.86 0.79
N LYS A 222 -9.24 3.99 1.03
CA LYS A 222 -9.44 5.32 0.41
C LYS A 222 -10.81 5.44 -0.28
N VAL A 223 -11.85 5.67 0.52
CA VAL A 223 -13.00 6.39 -0.01
C VAL A 223 -12.42 7.71 -0.51
N HIS A 224 -12.70 8.08 -1.76
CA HIS A 224 -12.31 9.37 -2.31
C HIS A 224 -12.62 10.48 -1.30
N ASN A 225 -11.91 11.61 -1.38
CA ASN A 225 -12.37 12.81 -0.68
C ASN A 225 -13.88 12.96 -0.92
N SER A 226 -14.61 13.37 0.12
CA SER A 226 -16.06 13.58 -0.05
C SER A 226 -16.26 14.48 -1.27
N HIS A 227 -17.21 14.13 -2.14
CA HIS A 227 -17.56 14.96 -3.30
C HIS A 227 -17.78 16.43 -2.92
N THR A 228 -18.23 16.70 -1.69
CA THR A 228 -18.37 18.05 -1.14
C THR A 228 -17.03 18.76 -0.95
N VAL A 229 -16.00 18.07 -0.44
CA VAL A 229 -14.66 18.62 -0.24
C VAL A 229 -13.99 18.89 -1.58
N ASP A 230 -14.11 17.94 -2.51
CA ASP A 230 -13.58 18.10 -3.86
C ASP A 230 -14.22 19.29 -4.57
N ARG A 231 -15.56 19.37 -4.58
CA ARG A 231 -16.27 20.52 -5.14
C ARG A 231 -15.92 21.84 -4.44
N ALA A 232 -15.59 21.82 -3.14
CA ALA A 232 -15.19 23.03 -2.43
C ALA A 232 -13.81 23.53 -2.87
N ILE A 233 -12.86 22.62 -3.09
CA ILE A 233 -11.53 22.94 -3.61
C ILE A 233 -11.66 23.48 -5.05
N ASP A 234 -12.43 22.81 -5.90
CA ASP A 234 -12.67 23.21 -7.29
C ASP A 234 -13.29 24.61 -7.36
N ASN A 235 -14.30 24.86 -6.52
CA ASN A 235 -14.98 26.15 -6.47
C ASN A 235 -14.03 27.27 -5.98
N MET A 236 -13.17 26.98 -5.01
CA MET A 236 -12.18 27.94 -4.53
C MET A 236 -11.19 28.31 -5.64
N GLN A 237 -10.65 27.32 -6.35
CA GLN A 237 -9.73 27.54 -7.47
C GLN A 237 -10.41 28.32 -8.62
N TYR A 238 -11.63 27.90 -8.99
CA TYR A 238 -12.43 28.57 -9.99
C TYR A 238 -12.69 30.04 -9.63
N THR A 239 -13.06 30.31 -8.38
CA THR A 239 -13.33 31.67 -7.90
C THR A 239 -12.08 32.55 -7.96
N ILE A 240 -10.93 32.06 -7.51
CA ILE A 240 -9.66 32.81 -7.59
C ILE A 240 -9.32 33.12 -9.05
N SER A 241 -9.45 32.15 -9.96
CA SER A 241 -9.17 32.34 -11.38
C SER A 241 -10.09 33.38 -12.03
N GLN A 242 -11.39 33.36 -11.71
CA GLN A 242 -12.36 34.36 -12.17
C GLN A 242 -12.05 35.76 -11.61
N ASP A 243 -11.69 35.85 -10.32
CA ASP A 243 -11.31 37.09 -9.67
C ASP A 243 -10.05 37.72 -10.30
N VAL A 244 -9.06 36.90 -10.68
CA VAL A 244 -7.88 37.39 -11.41
C VAL A 244 -8.28 38.00 -12.75
N LYS A 245 -9.14 37.33 -13.53
CA LYS A 245 -9.62 37.84 -14.83
C LYS A 245 -10.39 39.14 -14.66
N ALA A 246 -11.28 39.20 -13.67
CA ALA A 246 -12.04 40.40 -13.34
C ALA A 246 -11.12 41.56 -12.93
N ALA A 247 -10.14 41.31 -12.06
CA ALA A 247 -9.18 42.31 -11.62
C ALA A 247 -8.32 42.85 -12.78
N ARG A 248 -7.82 41.98 -13.68
CA ARG A 248 -7.11 42.38 -14.90
C ARG A 248 -7.98 43.30 -15.77
N HIS A 249 -9.22 42.90 -16.04
CA HIS A 249 -10.15 43.71 -16.84
C HIS A 249 -10.43 45.08 -16.20
N VAL A 250 -10.67 45.11 -14.89
CA VAL A 250 -10.88 46.37 -14.16
C VAL A 250 -9.64 47.25 -14.22
N ASN A 251 -8.44 46.68 -14.08
CA ASN A 251 -7.18 47.42 -14.21
C ASN A 251 -7.03 48.06 -15.59
N ASP A 252 -7.29 47.32 -16.67
CA ASP A 252 -7.24 47.84 -18.04
C ASP A 252 -8.22 49.02 -18.24
N VAL A 253 -9.45 48.87 -17.74
CA VAL A 253 -10.48 49.92 -17.81
C VAL A 253 -10.08 51.16 -17.02
N ILE A 254 -9.58 51.00 -15.79
CA ILE A 254 -9.15 52.13 -14.96
C ILE A 254 -7.94 52.81 -15.60
N PHE A 255 -6.94 52.05 -16.01
CA PHE A 255 -5.71 52.57 -16.61
C PHE A 255 -6.01 53.37 -17.89
N SER A 256 -6.87 52.84 -18.77
CA SER A 256 -7.29 53.57 -19.98
C SER A 256 -7.97 54.91 -19.66
N GLY A 257 -8.76 54.96 -18.57
CA GLY A 257 -9.47 56.15 -18.10
C GLY A 257 -8.64 57.14 -17.27
N ILE A 258 -7.38 56.86 -16.95
CA ILE A 258 -6.47 57.83 -16.31
C ILE A 258 -6.09 58.89 -17.34
N HIS A 259 -6.09 60.17 -16.94
CA HIS A 259 -5.68 61.25 -17.83
C HIS A 259 -4.20 61.11 -18.22
N ASP A 260 -3.86 61.32 -19.49
CA ASP A 260 -2.53 60.98 -20.03
C ASP A 260 -1.38 61.74 -19.34
N THR A 261 -1.63 62.92 -18.78
CA THR A 261 -0.65 63.68 -18.00
C THR A 261 -0.24 63.00 -16.69
N LEU A 262 -1.10 62.14 -16.13
CA LEU A 262 -0.85 61.36 -14.93
C LEU A 262 -0.29 59.96 -15.24
N LYS A 263 -0.32 59.52 -16.49
CA LYS A 263 0.31 58.27 -16.95
C LYS A 263 1.82 58.45 -17.12
N THR A 264 2.51 58.70 -16.01
CA THR A 264 3.96 58.81 -15.96
C THR A 264 4.63 57.55 -16.51
N GLU A 265 5.87 57.67 -16.97
CA GLU A 265 6.64 56.52 -17.45
C GLU A 265 6.75 55.42 -16.39
N ALA A 266 6.91 55.81 -15.13
CA ALA A 266 6.92 54.89 -13.98
C ALA A 266 5.59 54.14 -13.79
N LEU A 267 4.44 54.80 -14.01
CA LEU A 267 3.14 54.12 -13.94
C LEU A 267 2.94 53.13 -15.10
N ARG A 268 3.39 53.49 -16.31
CA ARG A 268 3.35 52.62 -17.49
C ARG A 268 4.26 51.40 -17.33
N SER A 269 5.47 51.58 -16.80
CA SER A 269 6.39 50.47 -16.55
C SER A 269 5.84 49.50 -15.52
N LEU A 270 5.19 50.03 -14.46
CA LEU A 270 4.59 49.20 -13.43
C LEU A 270 3.37 48.41 -13.95
N ASP A 271 2.54 49.04 -14.78
CA ASP A 271 1.43 48.36 -15.45
C ASP A 271 1.90 47.22 -16.37
N GLN A 272 2.94 47.48 -17.17
CA GLN A 272 3.57 46.44 -18.00
C GLN A 272 4.15 45.29 -17.14
N GLN A 273 4.68 45.60 -15.96
CA GLN A 273 5.23 44.62 -15.04
C GLN A 273 4.17 43.71 -14.44
N VAL A 274 3.02 44.24 -14.08
CA VAL A 274 1.85 43.45 -13.64
C VAL A 274 1.39 42.49 -14.75
N GLY A 275 1.39 42.94 -16.00
CA GLY A 275 1.13 42.09 -17.16
C GLY A 275 2.14 40.93 -17.30
N LYS A 276 3.45 41.22 -17.11
CA LYS A 276 4.52 40.20 -17.14
C LYS A 276 4.38 39.16 -16.03
N ILE A 277 4.05 39.58 -14.81
CA ILE A 277 3.78 38.68 -13.68
C ILE A 277 2.63 37.74 -14.04
N GLY A 278 1.53 38.30 -14.57
CA GLY A 278 0.38 37.52 -14.97
C GLY A 278 0.68 36.48 -16.05
N ALA A 279 1.42 36.88 -17.09
CA ALA A 279 1.79 35.98 -18.19
C ALA A 279 2.71 34.83 -17.73
N LEU A 280 3.67 35.11 -16.83
CA LEU A 280 4.58 34.09 -16.31
C LEU A 280 3.86 33.08 -15.41
N ILE A 281 2.86 33.52 -14.63
CA ILE A 281 2.01 32.63 -13.84
C ILE A 281 1.16 31.75 -14.75
N ASP A 282 0.58 32.30 -15.81
CA ASP A 282 -0.19 31.53 -16.80
C ASP A 282 0.70 30.49 -17.51
N GLU A 283 1.96 30.83 -17.78
CA GLU A 283 2.96 29.89 -18.33
C GLU A 283 3.33 28.79 -17.35
N LEU A 284 3.58 29.11 -16.07
CA LEU A 284 3.87 28.12 -15.02
C LEU A 284 2.72 27.12 -14.85
N ASN A 285 1.48 27.60 -14.84
CA ASN A 285 0.29 26.76 -14.80
C ASN A 285 0.21 25.82 -16.00
N LEU A 286 0.56 26.30 -17.20
CA LEU A 286 0.58 25.50 -18.42
C LEU A 286 1.66 24.41 -18.38
N VAL A 287 2.87 24.73 -17.93
CA VAL A 287 3.98 23.78 -17.79
C VAL A 287 3.60 22.66 -16.82
N MET A 288 2.98 23.00 -15.69
CA MET A 288 2.49 22.01 -14.73
C MET A 288 1.43 21.10 -15.33
N ALA A 289 0.43 21.67 -16.01
CA ALA A 289 -0.65 20.89 -16.62
C ALA A 289 -0.11 19.94 -17.71
N LYS A 290 0.84 20.41 -18.53
CA LYS A 290 1.49 19.62 -19.58
C LYS A 290 2.34 18.47 -19.03
N SER A 291 2.90 18.62 -17.83
CA SER A 291 3.67 17.55 -17.18
C SER A 291 2.82 16.32 -16.86
N GLN A 292 1.53 16.51 -16.60
CA GLN A 292 0.59 15.44 -16.26
C GLN A 292 -0.17 14.92 -17.48
N HIS A 293 -0.45 15.82 -18.43
CA HIS A 293 -1.21 15.52 -19.63
C HIS A 293 -0.40 15.85 -20.89
N PRO A 294 0.71 15.14 -21.15
CA PRO A 294 1.53 15.36 -22.34
C PRO A 294 0.77 15.09 -23.65
N GLU A 295 -0.33 14.36 -23.58
CA GLU A 295 -1.23 14.04 -24.70
C GLU A 295 -2.12 15.22 -25.15
N LEU A 296 -2.31 16.22 -24.29
CA LEU A 296 -3.20 17.35 -24.58
C LEU A 296 -2.43 18.49 -25.27
N THR A 297 -3.10 19.15 -26.21
CA THR A 297 -2.56 20.37 -26.84
C THR A 297 -2.57 21.54 -25.86
N ASP A 298 -1.69 22.52 -26.05
CA ASP A 298 -1.62 23.71 -25.19
C ASP A 298 -2.96 24.47 -25.10
N GLU A 299 -3.78 24.44 -26.17
CA GLU A 299 -5.12 25.05 -26.18
C GLU A 299 -6.12 24.27 -25.31
N GLN A 300 -6.11 22.93 -25.40
CA GLN A 300 -6.92 22.07 -24.55
C GLN A 300 -6.51 22.18 -23.07
N LEU A 301 -5.22 22.28 -22.79
CA LEU A 301 -4.70 22.49 -21.43
C LEU A 301 -5.15 23.84 -20.87
N ARG A 302 -5.12 24.91 -21.67
CA ARG A 302 -5.63 26.23 -21.24
C ARG A 302 -7.12 26.20 -20.96
N ALA A 303 -7.91 25.50 -21.77
CA ALA A 303 -9.33 25.29 -21.48
C ALA A 303 -9.53 24.52 -20.17
N LEU A 304 -8.76 23.45 -19.97
CA LEU A 304 -8.79 22.62 -18.76
C LEU A 304 -8.44 23.41 -17.49
N ILE A 305 -7.37 24.22 -17.52
CA ILE A 305 -6.97 25.10 -16.40
C ILE A 305 -8.10 26.07 -16.03
N ASN A 306 -8.87 26.52 -17.02
CA ASN A 306 -9.93 27.52 -16.85
C ASN A 306 -11.26 26.92 -16.40
N GLU A 307 -11.60 25.71 -16.85
CA GLU A 307 -12.91 25.08 -16.65
C GLU A 307 -12.90 24.00 -15.57
N ASN A 308 -11.79 23.28 -15.39
CA ASN A 308 -11.67 22.15 -14.50
C ASN A 308 -10.24 21.97 -13.97
N GLN A 309 -9.82 22.91 -13.11
CA GLN A 309 -8.47 22.94 -12.53
C GLN A 309 -8.17 21.70 -11.64
N LYS A 310 -9.21 20.99 -11.17
CA LYS A 310 -9.08 19.71 -10.46
C LYS A 310 -8.52 18.58 -11.29
N ALA A 311 -8.78 18.58 -12.60
CA ALA A 311 -8.22 17.58 -13.50
C ALA A 311 -6.68 17.60 -13.47
N ILE A 312 -6.09 18.71 -13.02
CA ILE A 312 -4.64 18.90 -12.82
C ILE A 312 -4.22 18.60 -11.36
N SER A 313 -5.16 18.50 -10.40
CA SER A 313 -4.91 18.66 -8.96
C SER A 313 -4.62 17.42 -8.15
N ASP A 314 -5.12 16.24 -8.54
CA ASP A 314 -5.08 15.06 -7.66
C ASP A 314 -3.72 14.35 -7.67
N ASP A 315 -2.85 14.68 -8.64
CA ASP A 315 -1.56 14.03 -8.81
C ASP A 315 -0.37 14.83 -8.24
N LEU A 316 0.58 14.08 -7.69
CA LEU A 316 1.83 14.57 -7.14
C LEU A 316 2.83 14.83 -8.28
N GLY A 317 3.07 16.10 -8.60
CA GLY A 317 4.03 16.52 -9.63
C GLY A 317 5.39 16.91 -9.02
N PRO A 318 6.50 16.73 -9.76
CA PRO A 318 7.83 17.14 -9.28
C PRO A 318 7.97 18.67 -9.27
N LEU A 319 8.40 19.24 -8.14
CA LEU A 319 8.57 20.69 -7.98
C LEU A 319 9.65 21.27 -8.92
N SER A 320 10.61 20.46 -9.34
CA SER A 320 11.65 20.84 -10.32
C SER A 320 11.12 21.48 -11.60
N MET A 321 9.89 21.14 -12.03
CA MET A 321 9.27 21.70 -13.24
C MET A 321 8.99 23.20 -13.11
N LEU A 322 8.79 23.69 -11.89
CA LEU A 322 8.59 25.10 -11.62
C LEU A 322 9.87 25.92 -11.73
N ASN A 323 11.02 25.26 -11.60
CA ASN A 323 12.33 25.86 -11.72
C ASN A 323 12.97 25.63 -13.11
N GLU A 324 12.24 25.00 -14.04
CA GLU A 324 12.70 24.83 -15.40
C GLU A 324 12.89 26.22 -16.06
N GLY A 325 14.14 26.59 -16.34
CA GLY A 325 14.48 27.92 -16.84
C GLY A 325 14.33 29.05 -15.82
N GLU A 326 14.50 28.75 -14.52
CA GLU A 326 14.47 29.72 -13.41
C GLU A 326 13.14 30.51 -13.31
N LYS A 327 12.03 29.92 -13.76
CA LYS A 327 10.73 30.60 -13.86
C LYS A 327 10.19 31.10 -12.52
N ILE A 328 10.23 30.28 -11.46
CA ILE A 328 9.86 30.73 -10.10
C ILE A 328 10.76 31.88 -9.63
N GLN A 329 12.07 31.78 -9.84
CA GLN A 329 13.01 32.82 -9.42
C GLN A 329 12.74 34.14 -10.16
N ARG A 330 12.46 34.06 -11.46
CA ARG A 330 12.06 35.21 -12.28
C ARG A 330 10.73 35.81 -11.82
N LEU A 331 9.76 34.98 -11.45
CA LEU A 331 8.49 35.42 -10.89
C LEU A 331 8.70 36.21 -9.60
N MET A 332 9.51 35.67 -8.69
CA MET A 332 9.86 36.32 -7.43
C MET A 332 10.57 37.66 -7.65
N ALA A 333 11.50 37.72 -8.61
CA ALA A 333 12.17 38.96 -8.99
C ALA A 333 11.18 40.02 -9.54
N LEU A 334 10.27 39.61 -10.44
CA LEU A 334 9.25 40.52 -10.98
C LEU A 334 8.32 41.07 -9.90
N VAL A 335 7.93 40.24 -8.93
CA VAL A 335 7.09 40.68 -7.79
C VAL A 335 7.86 41.66 -6.89
N ALA A 336 9.13 41.37 -6.59
CA ALA A 336 9.97 42.26 -5.78
C ALA A 336 10.21 43.61 -6.46
N ASP A 337 10.44 43.63 -7.76
CA ASP A 337 10.60 44.86 -8.53
C ASP A 337 9.28 45.65 -8.60
N TYR A 338 8.12 44.98 -8.62
CA TYR A 338 6.82 45.64 -8.59
C TYR A 338 6.59 46.35 -7.25
N GLU A 339 6.96 45.72 -6.13
CA GLU A 339 6.86 46.35 -4.81
C GLU A 339 7.74 47.59 -4.68
N LYS A 340 8.97 47.53 -5.22
CA LYS A 340 9.86 48.71 -5.28
C LYS A 340 9.22 49.83 -6.09
N GLY A 341 8.74 49.53 -7.29
CA GLY A 341 8.09 50.53 -8.14
C GLY A 341 6.81 51.10 -7.52
N TYR A 342 6.02 50.27 -6.81
CA TYR A 342 4.88 50.74 -6.02
C TYR A 342 5.34 51.73 -4.94
N GLN A 343 6.36 51.38 -4.15
CA GLN A 343 6.89 52.22 -3.08
C GLN A 343 7.45 53.55 -3.60
N GLU A 344 8.11 53.54 -4.76
CA GLU A 344 8.61 54.74 -5.41
C GLU A 344 7.47 55.68 -5.85
N LEU A 345 6.34 55.13 -6.34
CA LEU A 345 5.20 55.91 -6.79
C LEU A 345 4.32 56.46 -5.66
N THR A 346 4.16 55.71 -4.57
CA THR A 346 3.26 56.09 -3.47
C THR A 346 3.99 56.73 -2.28
N ALA A 347 5.32 56.64 -2.23
CA ALA A 347 6.14 56.94 -1.06
C ALA A 347 5.73 56.16 0.21
N THR A 348 5.02 55.04 0.03
CA THR A 348 4.56 54.17 1.12
C THR A 348 4.90 52.72 0.80
N THR A 349 5.19 51.93 1.82
CA THR A 349 5.35 50.48 1.65
C THR A 349 4.00 49.83 1.37
N ASN A 350 3.97 48.87 0.45
CA ASN A 350 2.77 48.06 0.21
C ASN A 350 2.34 47.36 1.51
N PRO A 351 1.11 47.57 2.00
CA PRO A 351 0.65 46.95 3.25
C PRO A 351 0.28 45.47 3.09
N ILE A 352 0.19 44.95 1.87
CA ILE A 352 -0.20 43.56 1.60
C ILE A 352 1.04 42.65 1.64
N SER A 353 1.00 41.65 2.52
CA SER A 353 1.97 40.55 2.48
C SER A 353 1.58 39.57 1.36
N TYR A 354 2.43 39.49 0.34
CA TYR A 354 2.26 38.54 -0.77
C TYR A 354 2.62 37.12 -0.37
N ASN A 355 1.99 36.13 -1.01
CA ASN A 355 2.22 34.69 -0.79
C ASN A 355 3.60 34.24 -1.33
N LYS A 356 4.67 34.80 -0.80
CA LYS A 356 6.07 34.54 -1.18
C LYS A 356 6.64 33.33 -0.47
N ASP A 357 6.19 33.05 0.76
CA ASP A 357 6.71 31.95 1.57
C ASP A 357 6.48 30.60 0.87
N ASN A 358 5.30 30.39 0.28
CA ASN A 358 5.01 29.19 -0.49
C ASN A 358 5.90 29.08 -1.74
N MET A 359 6.16 30.21 -2.42
CA MET A 359 7.04 30.22 -3.60
C MET A 359 8.49 29.89 -3.23
N SER A 360 8.98 30.41 -2.11
CA SER A 360 10.30 30.07 -1.55
C SER A 360 10.38 28.59 -1.18
N TYR A 361 9.34 28.04 -0.54
CA TYR A 361 9.26 26.61 -0.24
C TYR A 361 9.39 25.76 -1.51
N TYR A 362 8.65 26.10 -2.57
CA TYR A 362 8.71 25.39 -3.86
C TYR A 362 10.09 25.46 -4.51
N GLN A 363 10.79 26.59 -4.35
CA GLN A 363 12.15 26.76 -4.86
C GLN A 363 13.17 25.91 -4.08
N GLU A 364 13.08 25.89 -2.75
CA GLU A 364 14.02 25.17 -1.88
C GLU A 364 13.85 23.64 -1.94
N HIS A 365 12.61 23.16 -2.19
CA HIS A 365 12.25 21.75 -2.18
C HIS A 365 12.08 21.17 -3.60
N ALA A 366 12.82 21.67 -4.59
CA ALA A 366 12.67 21.29 -6.01
C ALA A 366 12.74 19.77 -6.29
N ALA A 367 13.37 18.97 -5.42
CA ALA A 367 13.45 17.52 -5.55
C ALA A 367 12.20 16.76 -5.05
N GLU A 368 11.30 17.43 -4.33
CA GLU A 368 10.09 16.83 -3.77
C GLU A 368 8.94 16.80 -4.79
N LYS A 369 7.96 15.93 -4.52
CA LYS A 369 6.69 15.93 -5.23
C LYS A 369 5.62 16.62 -4.41
N PHE A 370 4.81 17.45 -5.05
CA PHE A 370 3.78 18.24 -4.37
C PHE A 370 2.48 18.26 -5.18
N PRO A 371 1.30 18.41 -4.54
CA PRO A 371 0.04 18.49 -5.25
C PRO A 371 -0.03 19.72 -6.18
N LEU A 372 -0.14 19.48 -7.48
CA LEU A 372 -0.08 20.54 -8.50
C LEU A 372 -1.24 21.53 -8.40
N GLY A 373 -2.41 21.08 -7.96
CA GLY A 373 -3.55 21.96 -7.72
C GLY A 373 -3.30 23.01 -6.64
N ILE A 374 -2.54 22.67 -5.60
CA ILE A 374 -2.18 23.61 -4.54
C ILE A 374 -1.19 24.65 -5.06
N ILE A 375 -0.20 24.24 -5.86
CA ILE A 375 0.75 25.18 -6.47
C ILE A 375 0.02 26.14 -7.41
N ALA A 376 -0.87 25.63 -8.26
CA ALA A 376 -1.65 26.46 -9.17
C ALA A 376 -2.57 27.45 -8.41
N GLN A 377 -3.16 27.02 -7.29
CA GLN A 377 -3.91 27.88 -6.39
C GLN A 377 -3.03 28.98 -5.80
N ASP A 378 -1.85 28.65 -5.30
CA ASP A 378 -0.92 29.61 -4.70
C ASP A 378 -0.40 30.64 -5.71
N LEU A 379 -0.10 30.20 -6.94
CA LEU A 379 0.29 31.08 -8.03
C LEU A 379 -0.85 32.04 -8.40
N ASN A 380 -2.06 31.53 -8.55
CA ASN A 380 -3.23 32.36 -8.85
C ASN A 380 -3.58 33.32 -7.70
N LEU A 381 -3.37 32.90 -6.44
CA LEU A 381 -3.52 33.77 -5.28
C LEU A 381 -2.51 34.91 -5.28
N LEU A 382 -1.23 34.62 -5.55
CA LEU A 382 -0.19 35.64 -5.70
C LEU A 382 -0.52 36.63 -6.81
N ASN A 383 -0.97 36.13 -7.97
CA ASN A 383 -1.43 36.96 -9.08
C ASN A 383 -2.57 37.90 -8.64
N LEU A 384 -3.59 37.35 -7.97
CA LEU A 384 -4.73 38.12 -7.48
C LEU A 384 -4.31 39.22 -6.50
N GLN A 385 -3.39 38.91 -5.58
CA GLN A 385 -2.86 39.90 -4.62
C GLN A 385 -2.18 41.07 -5.35
N VAL A 386 -1.31 40.79 -6.33
CA VAL A 386 -0.64 41.81 -7.13
C VAL A 386 -1.65 42.64 -7.93
N GLN A 387 -2.60 41.98 -8.61
CA GLN A 387 -3.63 42.67 -9.41
C GLN A 387 -4.49 43.60 -8.55
N ARG A 388 -4.90 43.16 -7.35
CA ARG A 388 -5.69 43.99 -6.42
C ARG A 388 -4.91 45.17 -5.88
N THR A 389 -3.62 44.99 -5.52
CA THR A 389 -2.75 46.11 -5.14
C THR A 389 -2.67 47.13 -6.28
N HIS A 390 -2.51 46.66 -7.52
CA HIS A 390 -2.45 47.52 -8.70
C HIS A 390 -3.78 48.24 -8.95
N THR A 391 -4.92 47.56 -8.76
CA THR A 391 -6.24 48.21 -8.83
C THR A 391 -6.33 49.40 -7.89
N SER A 392 -5.92 49.24 -6.62
CA SER A 392 -5.92 50.33 -5.65
C SER A 392 -5.00 51.48 -6.06
N LEU A 393 -3.83 51.16 -6.62
CA LEU A 393 -2.90 52.17 -7.16
C LEU A 393 -3.52 52.96 -8.32
N LEU A 394 -4.11 52.27 -9.28
CA LEU A 394 -4.75 52.90 -10.44
C LEU A 394 -5.94 53.77 -10.02
N GLN A 395 -6.73 53.33 -9.05
CA GLN A 395 -7.82 54.14 -8.48
C GLN A 395 -7.30 55.41 -7.80
N TYR A 396 -6.19 55.33 -7.07
CA TYR A 396 -5.53 56.50 -6.48
C TYR A 396 -5.15 57.52 -7.57
N PHE A 397 -4.51 57.09 -8.66
CA PHE A 397 -4.13 57.99 -9.76
C PHE A 397 -5.33 58.55 -10.51
N LYS A 398 -6.38 57.74 -10.75
CA LYS A 398 -7.63 58.21 -11.36
C LYS A 398 -8.34 59.26 -10.50
N GLY A 399 -8.32 59.08 -9.17
CA GLY A 399 -8.95 59.98 -8.20
C GLY A 399 -8.27 61.34 -8.08
N ARG A 400 -6.98 61.49 -8.44
CA ARG A 400 -6.26 62.78 -8.41
C ARG A 400 -6.77 63.80 -9.43
N VAL A 401 -7.68 63.41 -10.34
CA VAL A 401 -8.29 64.28 -11.35
C VAL A 401 -9.65 64.86 -10.88
N SER A 402 -10.22 64.35 -9.78
CA SER A 402 -11.45 64.91 -9.17
C SER A 402 -11.12 65.84 -8.02
#